data_AF-A0ABC8SVS5-F1
#
_entry.id   AF-A0ABC8SVS5-F1
#
_cell.length_a   1.000
_cell.length_b   1.000
_cell.length_c   1.000
_cell.angle_alpha   90.00
_cell.angle_beta   90.00
_cell.angle_gamma   90.00
#
_symmetry.space_group_name_H-M   'P 1'
#
loop_
_entity.id
_entity.type
_entity.pdbx_description
1 polymer ?
#
loop_
_entity_poly.entity_id
_entity_poly.type
_entity_poly.pdbx_seq_one_letter_code
_entity_poly.pdbx_strand_id
1 'polypeptide(L)'
;MAEKKIKGFAISETAFIIFLVMATRRLEADRFFTSNFNEKTYTKKGFEWVNTTESLKEVLDRHYPEMTQKWMNSTSAFSVWDSAPNSHNPIPLYIRVPQ
;
A
#
# COMPACT_ATOMS: atom_id res chain seq x y z
N MET A 1 21.24 -8.93 9.15
CA MET A 1 19.99 -9.60 9.59
C MET A 1 19.90 -9.83 11.10
N ALA A 2 20.91 -9.48 11.91
CA ALA A 2 20.94 -9.76 13.34
C ALA A 2 20.19 -8.75 14.24
N GLU A 3 19.85 -7.57 13.72
CA GLU A 3 19.17 -6.52 14.48
C GLU A 3 17.77 -6.98 14.94
N LYS A 4 17.46 -6.75 16.22
CA LYS A 4 16.13 -7.01 16.79
C LYS A 4 15.09 -6.11 16.11
N LYS A 5 13.99 -6.70 15.65
CA LYS A 5 12.95 -5.98 14.91
C LYS A 5 11.96 -5.29 15.86
N ILE A 6 11.48 -4.13 15.42
CA ILE A 6 10.29 -3.49 15.98
C ILE A 6 9.08 -4.40 15.70
N LYS A 7 8.14 -4.51 16.64
CA LYS A 7 6.93 -5.34 16.46
C LYS A 7 6.15 -4.89 15.22
N GLY A 8 5.83 -5.84 14.34
CA GLY A 8 5.15 -5.59 13.07
C GLY A 8 6.05 -5.22 11.89
N PHE A 9 7.35 -4.97 12.11
CA PHE A 9 8.28 -4.68 11.03
C PHE A 9 8.94 -5.97 10.50
N ALA A 10 8.93 -6.14 9.18
CA ALA A 10 9.69 -7.21 8.51
C ALA A 10 11.17 -6.82 8.31
N ILE A 11 11.48 -5.53 8.26
CA ILE A 11 12.84 -4.98 8.06
C ILE A 11 13.44 -4.48 9.37
N SER A 12 14.76 -4.23 9.38
CA SER A 12 15.43 -3.61 10.52
C SER A 12 15.15 -2.10 10.59
N GLU A 13 15.29 -1.48 11.76
CA GLU A 13 15.15 -0.04 11.93
C GLU A 13 16.22 0.69 11.11
N THR A 14 17.46 0.18 11.09
CA THR A 14 18.53 0.71 10.24
C THR A 14 18.13 0.79 8.77
N ALA A 15 17.51 -0.26 8.23
CA ALA A 15 17.03 -0.25 6.84
C ALA A 15 15.80 0.66 6.65
N PHE A 16 14.93 0.72 7.66
CA PHE A 16 13.74 1.56 7.64
C PHE A 16 14.07 3.05 7.52
N ILE A 17 15.10 3.56 8.21
CA ILE A 17 15.49 4.98 8.09
C ILE A 17 15.91 5.34 6.66
N ILE A 18 16.64 4.45 5.99
CA ILE A 18 16.98 4.62 4.57
C ILE A 18 15.70 4.55 3.72
N PHE A 19 14.82 3.59 4.00
CA PHE A 19 13.56 3.46 3.28
C PHE A 19 12.67 4.70 3.45
N LEU A 20 12.61 5.30 4.65
CA LEU A 20 11.83 6.50 4.95
C LEU A 20 12.20 7.66 4.04
N VAL A 21 13.49 7.95 3.90
CA VAL A 21 13.97 9.03 3.03
C VAL A 21 13.82 8.64 1.58
N MET A 22 14.26 7.44 1.19
CA MET A 22 14.31 7.07 -0.22
C MET A 22 12.92 6.79 -0.81
N ALA A 23 11.95 6.32 -0.03
CA ALA A 23 10.57 6.16 -0.49
C ALA A 23 9.91 7.50 -0.77
N THR A 24 10.03 8.44 0.17
CA THR A 24 9.54 9.81 -0.03
C THR A 24 10.23 10.46 -1.23
N ARG A 25 11.56 10.34 -1.34
CA ARG A 25 12.35 10.89 -2.44
C ARG A 25 11.89 10.40 -3.82
N ARG A 26 11.53 9.12 -3.96
CA ARG A 26 11.06 8.56 -5.25
C ARG A 26 9.80 9.24 -5.76
N LEU A 27 8.92 9.69 -4.86
CA LEU A 27 7.68 10.38 -5.22
C LEU A 27 7.91 11.89 -5.35
N GLU A 28 8.53 12.52 -4.35
CA GLU A 28 8.68 13.98 -4.30
C GLU A 28 9.62 14.54 -5.38
N ALA A 29 10.63 13.77 -5.80
CA ALA A 29 11.63 14.23 -6.76
C ALA A 29 11.21 13.98 -8.22
N ASP A 30 10.13 13.22 -8.45
CA ASP A 30 9.64 12.92 -9.79
C ASP A 30 8.50 13.89 -10.16
N ARG A 31 8.67 14.58 -11.29
CA ARG A 31 7.66 15.50 -11.82
C ARG A 31 6.32 14.80 -12.06
N PHE A 32 6.31 13.53 -12.46
CA PHE A 32 5.08 12.80 -12.81
C PHE A 32 4.25 12.39 -11.61
N PHE A 33 4.80 12.48 -10.39
CA PHE A 33 4.09 12.35 -9.11
C PHE A 33 3.87 13.70 -8.41
N THR A 34 4.39 14.79 -8.97
CA THR A 34 4.28 16.14 -8.40
C THR A 34 3.67 17.12 -9.39
N SER A 35 4.47 17.99 -10.03
CA SER A 35 4.01 19.09 -10.89
C SER A 35 3.21 18.63 -12.12
N ASN A 36 3.47 17.42 -12.59
CA ASN A 36 2.82 16.79 -13.74
C ASN A 36 1.81 15.69 -13.35
N PHE A 37 1.50 15.52 -12.06
CA PHE A 37 0.43 14.61 -11.64
C PHE A 37 -0.95 15.27 -11.80
N ASN A 38 -1.41 15.38 -13.05
CA ASN A 38 -2.65 16.06 -13.42
C ASN A 38 -3.28 15.49 -14.70
N GLU A 39 -4.56 15.81 -14.95
CA GLU A 39 -5.32 15.35 -16.12
C GLU A 39 -4.72 15.78 -17.47
N LYS A 40 -3.99 16.89 -17.54
CA LYS A 40 -3.34 17.32 -18.79
C LYS A 40 -2.24 16.34 -19.21
N THR A 41 -1.51 15.81 -18.24
CA THR A 41 -0.42 14.85 -18.49
C THR A 41 -0.96 13.42 -18.63
N TYR A 42 -1.91 13.03 -17.79
CA TYR A 42 -2.42 11.64 -17.73
C TYR A 42 -3.69 11.38 -18.56
N THR A 43 -4.27 12.42 -19.17
CA THR A 43 -5.67 12.47 -19.62
C THR A 43 -6.66 12.35 -18.46
N LYS A 44 -7.89 12.85 -18.65
CA LYS A 44 -8.94 12.73 -17.63
C LYS A 44 -9.19 11.27 -17.22
N LYS A 45 -9.34 10.36 -18.20
CA LYS A 45 -9.58 8.94 -17.94
C LYS A 45 -8.40 8.26 -17.26
N GLY A 46 -7.16 8.57 -17.66
CA GLY A 46 -5.97 7.98 -17.06
C GLY A 46 -5.75 8.48 -15.62
N PHE A 47 -6.03 9.75 -15.36
CA PHE A 47 -5.93 10.32 -14.01
C PHE A 47 -6.99 9.72 -13.07
N GLU A 48 -8.24 9.59 -13.54
CA GLU A 48 -9.31 8.90 -12.82
C GLU A 48 -8.95 7.43 -12.54
N TRP A 49 -8.36 6.73 -13.51
CA TRP A 49 -7.92 5.34 -13.33
C TRP A 49 -6.91 5.18 -12.20
N VAL A 50 -5.92 6.09 -12.10
CA VAL A 50 -4.94 6.08 -11.01
C VAL A 50 -5.62 6.38 -9.67
N ASN A 51 -6.48 7.40 -9.62
CA ASN A 51 -7.16 7.83 -8.39
C ASN A 51 -8.29 6.90 -7.90
N THR A 52 -8.66 5.90 -8.70
CA THR A 52 -9.68 4.90 -8.34
C THR A 52 -9.08 3.52 -8.08
N THR A 53 -7.77 3.36 -8.25
CA THR A 53 -7.06 2.09 -8.00
C THR A 53 -6.22 2.23 -6.73
N GLU A 54 -6.71 1.69 -5.62
CA GLU A 54 -6.11 1.78 -4.29
C GLU A 54 -5.26 0.55 -3.93
N SER A 55 -5.47 -0.58 -4.59
CA SER A 55 -4.83 -1.84 -4.17
C SER A 55 -4.46 -2.79 -5.31
N LEU A 56 -3.49 -3.69 -5.04
CA LEU A 56 -3.17 -4.78 -5.96
C LEU A 56 -4.37 -5.72 -6.18
N LYS A 57 -5.24 -5.86 -5.17
CA LYS A 57 -6.48 -6.65 -5.28
C LYS A 57 -7.35 -6.15 -6.44
N GLU A 58 -7.56 -4.85 -6.56
CA GLU A 58 -8.38 -4.27 -7.63
C GLU A 58 -7.78 -4.49 -9.03
N VAL A 59 -6.45 -4.48 -9.14
CA VAL A 59 -5.76 -4.83 -10.39
C VAL A 59 -5.96 -6.30 -10.72
N LEU A 60 -5.85 -7.20 -9.73
CA LEU A 60 -6.14 -8.61 -9.92
C LEU A 60 -7.59 -8.84 -10.33
N ASP A 61 -8.55 -8.20 -9.66
CA ASP A 61 -9.98 -8.33 -9.97
C ASP A 61 -10.33 -7.81 -11.37
N ARG A 62 -9.63 -6.79 -11.83
CA ARG A 62 -9.80 -6.25 -13.19
C ARG A 62 -9.41 -7.26 -14.28
N HIS A 63 -8.37 -8.06 -14.06
CA HIS A 63 -7.83 -8.99 -15.05
C HIS A 63 -8.25 -10.45 -14.82
N TYR A 64 -8.55 -10.81 -13.58
CA TYR A 64 -8.95 -12.15 -13.13
C TYR A 64 -10.09 -12.04 -12.10
N PRO A 65 -11.32 -11.69 -12.52
CA PRO A 65 -12.43 -11.31 -11.63
C PRO A 65 -12.80 -12.35 -10.57
N GLU A 66 -12.56 -13.63 -10.85
CA GLU A 66 -12.93 -14.73 -9.94
C GLU A 66 -11.81 -15.11 -8.97
N MET A 67 -10.59 -14.62 -9.18
CA MET A 67 -9.41 -15.12 -8.46
C MET A 67 -9.46 -14.77 -6.98
N THR A 68 -9.66 -13.50 -6.65
CA THR A 68 -9.64 -13.07 -5.25
C THR A 68 -10.88 -13.56 -4.50
N GLN A 69 -12.03 -13.66 -5.19
CA GLN A 69 -13.26 -14.21 -4.62
C GLN A 69 -13.12 -15.69 -4.23
N LYS A 70 -12.38 -16.48 -5.01
CA LYS A 70 -12.20 -17.92 -4.75
C LYS A 70 -11.10 -18.22 -3.74
N TRP A 71 -10.00 -17.46 -3.78
CA TRP A 71 -8.76 -17.86 -3.12
C TRP A 71 -8.28 -16.93 -2.02
N MET A 72 -8.85 -15.72 -1.89
CA MET A 72 -8.34 -14.71 -0.97
C MET A 72 -9.39 -14.34 0.10
N ASN A 73 -9.07 -14.68 1.34
CA ASN A 73 -9.80 -14.34 2.56
C ASN A 73 -9.24 -13.06 3.23
N SER A 74 -7.96 -12.76 3.02
CA SER A 74 -7.28 -11.60 3.58
C SER A 74 -7.79 -10.26 3.00
N THR A 75 -7.61 -9.17 3.75
CA THR A 75 -7.98 -7.82 3.28
C THR A 75 -7.02 -7.25 2.22
N SER A 76 -5.80 -7.79 2.12
CA SER A 76 -4.75 -7.34 1.19
C SER A 76 -4.20 -8.53 0.41
N ALA A 77 -3.93 -8.32 -0.88
CA ALA A 77 -3.30 -9.30 -1.76
C ALA A 77 -1.81 -9.57 -1.41
N PHE A 78 -1.20 -8.72 -0.57
CA PHE A 78 0.18 -8.90 -0.07
C PHE A 78 0.24 -9.68 1.25
N SER A 79 -0.90 -9.91 1.91
CA SER A 79 -0.98 -10.75 3.10
C SER A 79 -1.03 -12.22 2.71
N VAL A 80 -0.91 -13.11 3.69
CA VAL A 80 -1.16 -14.54 3.49
C VAL A 80 -2.66 -14.73 3.19
N TRP A 81 -3.00 -15.28 2.02
CA TRP A 81 -4.36 -15.19 1.44
C TRP A 81 -5.45 -15.89 2.25
N ASP A 82 -5.15 -16.96 2.98
CA ASP A 82 -6.10 -17.68 3.83
C ASP A 82 -6.28 -17.03 5.22
N SER A 83 -5.51 -15.99 5.55
CA SER A 83 -5.61 -15.28 6.83
C SER A 83 -6.98 -14.64 7.00
N ALA A 84 -7.49 -14.70 8.23
CA ALA A 84 -8.73 -14.00 8.58
C ALA A 84 -8.58 -12.49 8.32
N PRO A 85 -9.66 -11.81 7.89
CA PRO A 85 -9.63 -10.38 7.68
C PRO A 85 -9.35 -9.64 8.99
N ASN A 86 -8.69 -8.48 8.88
CA ASN A 86 -8.35 -7.66 10.04
C ASN A 86 -9.61 -7.22 10.80
N SER A 87 -9.65 -7.46 12.12
CA SER A 87 -10.71 -6.95 12.97
C SER A 87 -10.67 -5.42 13.03
N HIS A 88 -11.82 -4.76 12.94
CA HIS A 88 -11.89 -3.31 13.08
C HIS A 88 -11.44 -2.88 14.49
N ASN A 89 -10.49 -1.96 14.58
CA ASN A 89 -10.08 -1.34 15.84
C ASN A 89 -10.85 -0.02 16.01
N PRO A 90 -11.74 0.08 17.02
CA PRO A 90 -12.60 1.25 17.22
C PRO A 90 -11.85 2.50 17.67
N ILE A 91 -10.60 2.37 18.14
CA ILE A 91 -9.77 3.50 18.54
C ILE A 91 -9.30 4.24 17.27
N PRO A 92 -9.54 5.57 17.15
CA PRO A 92 -9.06 6.37 16.03
C PRO A 92 -7.55 6.24 15.80
N LEU A 93 -7.14 6.18 14.53
CA LEU A 93 -5.77 5.80 14.13
C LEU A 93 -4.68 6.64 14.82
N TYR A 94 -4.83 7.96 14.88
CA TYR A 94 -3.82 8.88 15.42
C TYR A 94 -3.68 8.85 16.95
N ILE A 95 -4.56 8.17 17.67
CA ILE A 95 -4.51 8.05 19.15
C ILE A 95 -4.29 6.60 19.63
N ARG A 96 -3.93 5.69 18.72
CA ARG A 96 -3.57 4.31 19.09
C ARG A 96 -2.19 4.29 19.76
N VAL A 97 -2.07 3.50 20.83
CA VAL A 97 -0.80 3.29 21.54
C VAL A 97 -0.24 1.91 21.17
N PRO A 98 1.03 1.81 20.75
CA PRO A 98 1.67 0.52 20.50
C PRO A 98 1.73 -0.33 21.78
N GLN A 99 1.49 -1.64 21.64
CA GLN A 99 1.59 -2.64 22.71
C GLN A 99 2.89 -3.43 22.64
#